data_AF-A0AAU3CE72-F1
#
_entry.id   AF-A0AAU3CE72-F1
#
_cell.length_a   1.000
_cell.length_b   1.000
_cell.length_c   1.000
_cell.angle_alpha   90.00
_cell.angle_beta   90.00
_cell.angle_gamma   90.00
#
_symmetry.space_group_name_H-M   'P 1'
#
loop_
_entity.id
_entity.type
_entity.pdbx_description
1 polymer ?
#
loop_
_entity_poly.entity_id
_entity_poly.type
_entity_poly.pdbx_seq_one_letter_code
_entity_poly.pdbx_strand_id
1 'polypeptide(L)'
;MELERTVADLLEKTERRFYGKYRGRVVDNRDPARLGRLRASVPSILGPDVVTGWATPCVPYGGSADQGFLFVPDRDAGVWVEFEEGDLEFPIWAGTYWTRPDSKSQLPTPQATDGSSTADVQDPPTRKIIKTSKGHTVQFEDADGEESVLVREGRHGHRITMDGKGLALVDERNNTIVFDEDGIEVTDATGSSIRMTDSAVTLVDSRSNTVELSAAGIALTDTTGNSFTMTDSAMTLRAIVPFSIDASGQTVTIIADGIDLKKG
;
A
#
# COMPACT_ATOMS: atom_id res chain seq x y z
N MET A 1 -5.97 67.15 6.45
CA MET A 1 -5.54 66.65 5.12
C MET A 1 -4.66 65.40 5.18
N GLU A 2 -3.52 65.36 5.87
CA GLU A 2 -2.68 64.14 5.87
C GLU A 2 -3.30 62.98 6.69
N LEU A 3 -3.79 63.27 7.90
CA LEU A 3 -4.47 62.28 8.76
C LEU A 3 -5.76 61.72 8.14
N GLU A 4 -6.55 62.57 7.47
CA GLU A 4 -7.80 62.15 6.82
C GLU A 4 -7.53 61.22 5.64
N ARG A 5 -6.45 61.46 4.90
CA ARG A 5 -6.02 60.58 3.80
C ARG A 5 -5.47 59.25 4.35
N THR A 6 -4.69 59.28 5.43
CA THR A 6 -4.23 58.07 6.10
C THR A 6 -5.39 57.25 6.68
N VAL A 7 -6.38 57.90 7.29
CA VAL A 7 -7.58 57.24 7.83
C VAL A 7 -8.45 56.68 6.70
N ALA A 8 -8.63 57.40 5.59
CA ALA A 8 -9.34 56.89 4.43
C ALA A 8 -8.63 55.69 3.79
N ASP A 9 -7.31 55.75 3.62
CA ASP A 9 -6.50 54.65 3.09
C ASP A 9 -6.54 53.43 4.02
N LEU A 10 -6.55 53.64 5.35
CA LEU A 10 -6.70 52.58 6.34
C LEU A 10 -8.12 51.99 6.34
N LEU A 11 -9.15 52.81 6.22
CA LEU A 11 -10.54 52.35 6.13
C LEU A 11 -10.77 51.55 4.84
N GLU A 12 -10.30 52.03 3.69
CA GLU A 12 -10.41 51.28 2.43
C GLU A 12 -9.62 49.96 2.47
N LYS A 13 -8.41 49.96 3.05
CA LYS A 13 -7.64 48.73 3.31
C LYS A 13 -8.31 47.79 4.31
N THR A 14 -9.14 48.29 5.22
CA THR A 14 -9.81 47.45 6.23
C THR A 14 -11.16 46.95 5.72
N GLU A 15 -11.88 47.72 4.91
CA GLU A 15 -13.20 47.38 4.39
C GLU A 15 -13.16 46.38 3.22
N ARG A 16 -12.02 46.24 2.52
CA ARG A 16 -11.90 45.38 1.33
C ARG A 16 -10.93 44.22 1.46
N ARG A 17 -10.38 43.95 2.65
CA ARG A 17 -9.47 42.85 2.88
C ARG A 17 -10.15 41.72 3.64
N PHE A 18 -10.03 40.51 3.10
CA PHE A 18 -10.69 39.32 3.60
C PHE A 18 -9.67 38.41 4.29
N TYR A 19 -9.32 38.79 5.51
CA TYR A 19 -8.42 38.00 6.34
C TYR A 19 -9.18 36.86 7.04
N GLY A 20 -8.72 35.62 6.84
CA GLY A 20 -9.26 34.44 7.50
C GLY A 20 -9.43 33.25 6.58
N LYS A 21 -10.00 32.16 7.13
CA LYS A 21 -10.32 30.95 6.38
C LYS A 21 -11.81 30.89 6.10
N TYR A 22 -12.16 30.67 4.84
CA TYR A 22 -13.53 30.62 4.37
C TYR A 22 -13.85 29.24 3.81
N ARG A 23 -15.05 28.73 4.10
CA ARG A 23 -15.48 27.42 3.58
C ARG A 23 -15.74 27.53 2.09
N GLY A 24 -15.00 26.76 1.32
CA GLY A 24 -15.17 26.61 -0.12
C GLY A 24 -15.59 25.20 -0.51
N ARG A 25 -16.24 25.10 -1.66
CA ARG A 25 -16.47 23.82 -2.35
C ARG A 25 -15.75 23.82 -3.69
N VAL A 26 -15.00 22.75 -3.99
CA VAL A 26 -14.27 22.62 -5.26
C VAL A 26 -15.24 22.53 -6.43
N VAL A 27 -15.05 23.40 -7.42
CA VAL A 27 -15.86 23.44 -8.66
C VAL A 27 -15.07 22.87 -9.84
N ASP A 28 -13.78 23.20 -9.95
CA ASP A 28 -12.87 22.65 -10.97
C ASP A 28 -11.47 22.47 -10.39
N ASN A 29 -10.85 21.32 -10.69
CA ASN A 29 -9.50 20.97 -10.29
C ASN A 29 -8.58 20.65 -11.48
N ARG A 30 -9.07 20.87 -12.72
CA ARG A 30 -8.29 20.66 -13.96
C ARG A 30 -7.47 21.89 -14.29
N ASP A 31 -6.45 22.16 -13.48
CA ASP A 31 -5.58 23.33 -13.64
C ASP A 31 -4.80 23.30 -14.97
N PRO A 32 -5.06 24.24 -15.90
CA PRO A 32 -4.36 24.29 -17.19
C PRO A 32 -2.86 24.59 -17.04
N ALA A 33 -2.43 25.24 -15.94
CA ALA A 33 -1.01 25.52 -15.70
C ALA A 33 -0.29 24.38 -14.97
N ARG A 34 -1.00 23.32 -14.56
CA ARG A 34 -0.43 22.15 -13.86
C ARG A 34 0.30 22.52 -12.56
N LEU A 35 -0.23 23.47 -11.81
CA LEU A 35 0.32 23.92 -10.52
C LEU A 35 -0.47 23.39 -9.32
N GLY A 36 -1.45 22.49 -9.54
CA GLY A 36 -2.30 21.96 -8.47
C GLY A 36 -3.33 22.97 -7.95
N ARG A 37 -3.70 23.96 -8.77
CA ARG A 37 -4.67 25.00 -8.40
C ARG A 37 -6.11 24.50 -8.49
N LEU A 38 -7.01 25.15 -7.76
CA LEU A 38 -8.43 24.84 -7.73
C LEU A 38 -9.26 26.09 -8.06
N ARG A 39 -10.46 25.91 -8.60
CA ARG A 39 -11.52 26.92 -8.54
C ARG A 39 -12.55 26.46 -7.53
N ALA A 40 -12.93 27.34 -6.60
CA ALA A 40 -13.87 27.03 -5.54
C ALA A 40 -15.04 28.01 -5.53
N SER A 41 -16.21 27.53 -5.10
CA SER A 41 -17.33 28.39 -4.70
C SER A 41 -17.15 28.75 -3.23
N VAL A 42 -17.22 30.05 -2.89
CA VAL A 42 -17.09 30.57 -1.51
C VAL A 42 -18.25 31.54 -1.21
N PRO A 43 -19.46 31.01 -0.95
CA PRO A 43 -20.68 31.83 -0.93
C PRO A 43 -20.69 32.93 0.13
N SER A 44 -19.99 32.74 1.25
CA SER A 44 -19.95 33.70 2.36
C SER A 44 -19.27 35.02 2.01
N ILE A 45 -18.48 35.07 0.94
CA ILE A 45 -17.81 36.30 0.48
C ILE A 45 -18.20 36.67 -0.94
N LEU A 46 -18.19 35.70 -1.86
CA LEU A 46 -18.37 35.96 -3.29
C LEU A 46 -19.85 35.88 -3.72
N GLY A 47 -20.74 35.44 -2.83
CA GLY A 47 -22.11 35.07 -3.19
C GLY A 47 -22.21 33.70 -3.87
N PRO A 48 -23.44 33.21 -4.11
CA PRO A 48 -23.67 31.82 -4.53
C PRO A 48 -23.24 31.52 -5.97
N ASP A 49 -23.25 32.51 -6.85
CA ASP A 49 -23.07 32.33 -8.30
C ASP A 49 -21.62 32.57 -8.79
N VAL A 50 -20.75 33.03 -7.89
CA VAL A 50 -19.37 33.41 -8.22
C VAL A 50 -18.40 32.34 -7.73
N VAL A 51 -17.47 31.98 -8.60
CA VAL A 51 -16.35 31.09 -8.30
C VAL A 51 -15.06 31.88 -8.29
N THR A 52 -14.09 31.43 -7.50
CA THR A 52 -12.78 32.07 -7.40
C THR A 52 -12.03 32.04 -8.75
N GLY A 53 -10.97 32.86 -8.83
CA GLY A 53 -9.84 32.57 -9.71
C GLY A 53 -9.18 31.21 -9.39
N TRP A 54 -8.08 30.90 -10.07
CA TRP A 54 -7.30 29.71 -9.76
C TRP A 54 -6.57 29.89 -8.44
N ALA A 55 -7.05 29.21 -7.40
CA ALA A 55 -6.50 29.25 -6.06
C ALA A 55 -5.18 28.49 -5.97
N THR A 56 -4.13 29.13 -5.47
CA THR A 56 -2.81 28.53 -5.27
C THR A 56 -2.84 27.53 -4.11
N PRO A 57 -2.18 26.36 -4.21
CA PRO A 57 -2.12 25.39 -3.12
C PRO A 57 -1.23 25.86 -1.95
N CYS A 58 -1.75 25.78 -0.74
CA CYS A 58 -0.96 25.81 0.49
C CYS A 58 -0.86 24.37 1.03
N VAL A 59 0.23 23.68 0.67
CA VAL A 59 0.44 22.25 0.95
C VAL A 59 1.56 22.02 1.97
N PRO A 60 1.57 20.89 2.70
CA PRO A 60 2.55 20.64 3.77
C PRO A 60 4.01 20.55 3.30
N TYR A 61 4.24 20.18 2.05
CA TYR A 61 5.58 20.01 1.48
C TYR A 61 5.54 20.22 -0.04
N GLY A 62 6.50 20.97 -0.59
CA GLY A 62 6.58 21.29 -2.01
C GLY A 62 7.40 22.55 -2.28
N GLY A 63 7.31 23.10 -3.50
CA GLY A 63 7.94 24.37 -3.87
C GLY A 63 9.35 24.25 -4.46
N SER A 64 9.77 23.04 -4.85
CA SER A 64 11.04 22.79 -5.53
C SER A 64 10.86 21.66 -6.56
N ALA A 65 11.83 21.51 -7.47
CA ALA A 65 11.73 20.53 -8.53
C ALA A 65 11.60 19.09 -7.99
N ASP A 66 10.62 18.34 -8.52
CA ASP A 66 10.41 16.90 -8.32
C ASP A 66 10.27 16.43 -6.86
N GLN A 67 9.67 17.25 -6.00
CA GLN A 67 9.37 16.89 -4.61
C GLN A 67 8.10 17.55 -4.08
N GLY A 68 7.36 16.87 -3.19
CA GLY A 68 6.22 17.47 -2.50
C GLY A 68 5.19 16.47 -1.97
N PHE A 69 4.15 17.04 -1.36
CA PHE A 69 2.95 16.35 -0.89
C PHE A 69 1.74 16.86 -1.68
N LEU A 70 1.42 16.16 -2.78
CA LEU A 70 0.44 16.62 -3.77
C LEU A 70 -0.86 15.80 -3.69
N PHE A 71 -1.78 16.21 -2.81
CA PHE A 71 -3.15 15.67 -2.74
C PHE A 71 -4.15 16.72 -3.17
N VAL A 72 -4.39 16.80 -4.49
CA VAL A 72 -5.39 17.73 -5.06
C VAL A 72 -6.78 17.21 -4.72
N PRO A 73 -7.63 17.99 -4.02
CA PRO A 73 -8.98 17.58 -3.69
C PRO A 73 -9.83 17.31 -4.94
N ASP A 74 -10.72 16.33 -4.83
CA ASP A 74 -11.70 16.01 -5.87
C ASP A 74 -12.74 17.14 -6.02
N ARG A 75 -13.41 17.16 -7.18
CA ARG A 75 -14.58 18.03 -7.39
C ARG A 75 -15.62 17.77 -6.28
N ASP A 76 -16.30 18.84 -5.87
CA ASP A 76 -17.30 18.86 -4.81
C ASP A 76 -16.78 18.65 -3.38
N ALA A 77 -15.47 18.46 -3.19
CA ALA A 77 -14.84 18.40 -1.87
C ALA A 77 -14.91 19.75 -1.12
N GLY A 78 -14.91 19.69 0.21
CA GLY A 78 -14.81 20.86 1.09
C GLY A 78 -13.35 21.28 1.28
N VAL A 79 -13.06 22.56 1.03
CA VAL A 79 -11.71 23.15 1.14
C VAL A 79 -11.76 24.45 1.93
N TRP A 80 -10.73 24.74 2.71
CA TRP A 80 -10.57 26.09 3.25
C TRP A 80 -9.93 26.98 2.20
N VAL A 81 -10.50 28.16 2.01
CA VAL A 81 -10.02 29.18 1.07
C VAL A 81 -9.54 30.39 1.86
N GLU A 82 -8.38 30.90 1.46
CA GLU A 82 -7.73 32.10 1.94
C GLU A 82 -7.41 32.99 0.74
N PHE A 83 -6.86 34.18 1.00
CA PHE A 83 -6.59 35.20 -0.01
C PHE A 83 -5.24 35.86 0.31
N GLU A 84 -4.32 35.92 -0.66
CA GLU A 84 -3.01 36.56 -0.47
C GLU A 84 -3.20 38.01 -0.04
N GLU A 85 -2.65 38.38 1.11
CA GLU A 85 -2.84 39.71 1.73
C GLU A 85 -4.32 40.12 1.91
N GLY A 86 -5.25 39.17 1.91
CA GLY A 86 -6.70 39.42 1.98
C GLY A 86 -7.33 39.86 0.65
N ASP A 87 -6.63 39.69 -0.48
CA ASP A 87 -7.07 40.06 -1.81
C ASP A 87 -7.89 38.96 -2.52
N LEU A 88 -9.14 39.25 -2.88
CA LEU A 88 -10.01 38.29 -3.54
C LEU A 88 -9.51 37.84 -4.92
N GLU A 89 -8.64 38.62 -5.57
CA GLU A 89 -8.06 38.27 -6.86
C GLU A 89 -6.98 37.16 -6.75
N PHE A 90 -6.43 36.96 -5.56
CA PHE A 90 -5.33 36.02 -5.30
C PHE A 90 -5.75 34.92 -4.29
N PRO A 91 -6.67 34.02 -4.67
CA PRO A 91 -7.13 32.96 -3.78
C PRO A 91 -6.04 31.92 -3.49
N ILE A 92 -6.11 31.33 -2.30
CA ILE A 92 -5.30 30.20 -1.82
C ILE A 92 -6.27 29.12 -1.34
N TRP A 93 -5.99 27.85 -1.63
CA TRP A 93 -6.68 26.75 -0.93
C TRP A 93 -5.72 26.08 0.06
N ALA A 94 -6.21 25.84 1.28
CA ALA A 94 -5.40 25.40 2.42
C ALA A 94 -6.07 24.23 3.15
N GLY A 95 -5.80 23.01 2.69
CA GLY A 95 -6.36 21.80 3.27
C GLY A 95 -7.86 21.61 3.01
N THR A 96 -8.40 20.52 3.59
CA THR A 96 -9.77 20.06 3.37
C THR A 96 -10.52 19.90 4.67
N TYR A 97 -11.83 19.76 4.58
CA TYR A 97 -12.67 19.37 5.71
C TYR A 97 -13.75 18.39 5.27
N TRP A 98 -14.14 17.50 6.18
CA TRP A 98 -15.23 16.57 5.94
C TRP A 98 -16.58 17.19 6.30
N THR A 99 -17.61 16.73 5.59
CA THR A 99 -19.01 17.05 5.87
C THR A 99 -19.83 15.77 6.00
N ARG A 100 -21.14 15.93 6.23
CA ARG A 100 -22.11 14.83 6.29
C ARG A 100 -23.21 14.98 5.24
N PRO A 101 -22.90 14.91 3.93
CA PRO A 101 -23.93 14.94 2.90
C PRO A 101 -24.87 13.74 3.12
N ASP A 102 -26.18 13.98 3.03
CA ASP A 102 -27.22 12.96 3.25
C ASP A 102 -27.07 12.18 4.57
N SER A 103 -26.59 12.86 5.62
CA SER A 103 -26.30 12.30 6.95
C SER A 103 -25.21 11.21 6.98
N LYS A 104 -24.44 11.02 5.90
CA LYS A 104 -23.34 10.04 5.82
C LYS A 104 -22.01 10.72 6.05
N SER A 105 -21.16 10.15 6.91
CA SER A 105 -19.80 10.66 7.12
C SER A 105 -18.97 10.53 5.84
N GLN A 106 -18.18 11.56 5.53
CA GLN A 106 -17.17 11.51 4.46
C GLN A 106 -15.79 11.06 4.97
N LEU A 107 -15.64 10.80 6.26
CA LEU A 107 -14.38 10.28 6.80
C LEU A 107 -14.05 8.93 6.17
N PRO A 108 -12.76 8.64 5.94
CA PRO A 108 -12.35 7.35 5.41
C PRO A 108 -12.71 6.24 6.40
N THR A 109 -13.35 5.18 5.89
CA THR A 109 -13.61 3.97 6.68
C THR A 109 -12.32 3.14 6.82
N PRO A 110 -12.04 2.64 8.04
CA PRO A 110 -10.98 1.68 8.30
C PRO A 110 -11.01 0.44 7.40
N GLN A 111 -9.85 -0.18 7.28
CA GLN A 111 -9.71 -1.54 6.75
C GLN A 111 -9.08 -2.46 7.79
N ALA A 112 -9.54 -3.71 7.85
CA ALA A 112 -8.87 -4.74 8.63
C ALA A 112 -7.58 -5.20 7.94
N THR A 113 -6.77 -6.01 8.62
CA THR A 113 -5.49 -6.54 8.08
C THR A 113 -5.72 -7.48 6.90
N ASP A 114 -6.87 -8.16 6.81
CA ASP A 114 -7.25 -8.94 5.63
C ASP A 114 -7.68 -8.07 4.43
N GLY A 115 -7.74 -6.74 4.59
CA GLY A 115 -8.13 -5.78 3.57
C GLY A 115 -9.65 -5.55 3.46
N SER A 116 -10.46 -6.23 4.27
CA SER A 116 -11.90 -5.98 4.35
C SER A 116 -12.20 -4.58 4.87
N SER A 117 -13.28 -3.95 4.38
CA SER A 117 -13.69 -2.62 4.82
C SER A 117 -14.65 -2.72 6.00
N THR A 118 -14.50 -1.85 6.99
CA THR A 118 -15.52 -1.68 8.04
C THR A 118 -16.69 -0.85 7.51
N ALA A 119 -17.89 -1.10 8.05
CA ALA A 119 -19.11 -0.39 7.66
C ALA A 119 -19.11 1.07 8.18
N ASP A 120 -18.58 1.26 9.38
CA ASP A 120 -18.56 2.53 10.07
C ASP A 120 -17.18 3.19 10.07
N VAL A 121 -17.20 4.49 10.34
CA VAL A 121 -16.00 5.22 10.74
C VAL A 121 -15.54 4.71 12.11
N GLN A 122 -14.24 4.77 12.37
CA GLN A 122 -13.64 4.35 13.64
C GLN A 122 -14.18 5.12 14.86
N ASP A 123 -14.38 4.39 15.96
CA ASP A 123 -14.68 4.88 17.31
C ASP A 123 -14.20 3.84 18.35
N PRO A 124 -13.16 4.13 19.18
CA PRO A 124 -12.35 5.34 19.24
C PRO A 124 -11.47 5.55 17.98
N PRO A 125 -10.94 6.76 17.73
CA PRO A 125 -10.18 7.08 16.52
C PRO A 125 -8.70 6.65 16.60
N THR A 126 -8.45 5.36 16.80
CA THR A 126 -7.11 4.80 16.96
C THR A 126 -6.35 4.71 15.63
N ARG A 127 -7.03 4.64 14.49
CA ARG A 127 -6.44 4.51 13.15
C ARG A 127 -6.11 5.84 12.49
N LYS A 128 -4.96 5.89 11.81
CA LYS A 128 -4.52 7.02 10.96
C LYS A 128 -4.55 6.57 9.51
N ILE A 129 -5.40 7.19 8.69
CA ILE A 129 -5.77 6.66 7.36
C ILE A 129 -5.52 7.70 6.26
N ILE A 130 -4.76 7.31 5.24
CA ILE A 130 -4.70 7.95 3.92
C ILE A 130 -5.44 7.05 2.95
N LYS A 131 -6.60 7.47 2.45
CA LYS A 131 -7.43 6.67 1.53
C LYS A 131 -7.86 7.52 0.33
N THR A 132 -7.62 7.00 -0.87
CA THR A 132 -8.00 7.64 -2.13
C THR A 132 -9.41 7.24 -2.57
N SER A 133 -9.99 7.96 -3.54
CA SER A 133 -11.36 7.71 -4.05
C SER A 133 -11.55 6.34 -4.71
N LYS A 134 -10.46 5.69 -5.12
CA LYS A 134 -10.46 4.31 -5.64
C LYS A 134 -10.10 3.25 -4.60
N GLY A 135 -9.92 3.65 -3.34
CA GLY A 135 -9.68 2.75 -2.22
C GLY A 135 -8.23 2.30 -2.06
N HIS A 136 -7.26 2.94 -2.72
CA HIS A 136 -5.85 2.78 -2.33
C HIS A 136 -5.67 3.38 -0.94
N THR A 137 -5.04 2.62 -0.04
CA THR A 137 -5.00 2.93 1.39
C THR A 137 -3.59 2.76 1.94
N VAL A 138 -3.16 3.71 2.75
CA VAL A 138 -2.11 3.55 3.75
C VAL A 138 -2.74 3.80 5.11
N GLN A 139 -2.61 2.86 6.05
CA GLN A 139 -3.24 2.93 7.35
C GLN A 139 -2.32 2.45 8.46
N PHE A 140 -2.38 3.14 9.60
CA PHE A 140 -1.74 2.77 10.85
C PHE A 140 -2.84 2.54 11.90
N GLU A 141 -2.75 1.49 12.69
CA GLU A 141 -3.59 1.21 13.87
C GLU A 141 -2.71 1.30 15.12
N ASP A 142 -3.17 2.09 16.10
CA ASP A 142 -2.51 2.38 17.38
C ASP A 142 -3.32 1.85 18.58
N ALA A 143 -4.34 1.03 18.36
CA ALA A 143 -5.09 0.38 19.45
C ALA A 143 -4.21 -0.65 20.15
N ASP A 144 -4.14 -0.58 21.48
CA ASP A 144 -3.33 -1.46 22.32
C ASP A 144 -3.61 -2.94 22.02
N GLY A 145 -2.59 -3.68 21.58
CA GLY A 145 -2.67 -5.10 21.24
C GLY A 145 -3.24 -5.43 19.85
N GLU A 146 -3.62 -4.41 19.07
CA GLU A 146 -4.09 -4.54 17.67
C GLU A 146 -3.23 -3.70 16.70
N GLU A 147 -2.04 -3.29 17.13
CA GLU A 147 -1.17 -2.40 16.36
C GLU A 147 -0.81 -3.01 15.02
N SER A 148 -1.02 -2.25 13.95
CA SER A 148 -0.77 -2.74 12.60
C SER A 148 -0.55 -1.62 11.58
N VAL A 149 0.13 -1.95 10.49
CA VAL A 149 0.33 -1.09 9.33
C VAL A 149 -0.17 -1.82 8.09
N LEU A 150 -0.94 -1.12 7.24
CA LEU A 150 -1.50 -1.64 6.00
C LEU A 150 -1.17 -0.71 4.84
N VAL A 151 -0.70 -1.28 3.73
CA VAL A 151 -0.66 -0.65 2.41
C VAL A 151 -1.48 -1.50 1.46
N ARG A 152 -2.51 -0.93 0.84
CA ARG A 152 -3.46 -1.68 0.01
C ARG A 152 -3.78 -0.98 -1.31
N GLU A 153 -3.82 -1.76 -2.37
CA GLU A 153 -4.35 -1.39 -3.68
C GLU A 153 -5.89 -1.55 -3.70
N GLY A 154 -6.58 -0.57 -4.28
CA GLY A 154 -8.03 -0.46 -4.16
C GLY A 154 -8.85 -1.50 -4.93
N ARG A 155 -8.46 -1.78 -6.18
CA ARG A 155 -9.26 -2.48 -7.19
C ARG A 155 -9.14 -4.01 -7.09
N HIS A 156 -7.93 -4.51 -6.98
CA HIS A 156 -7.55 -5.92 -6.92
C HIS A 156 -7.26 -6.36 -5.49
N GLY A 157 -7.05 -5.41 -4.56
CA GLY A 157 -6.91 -5.73 -3.13
C GLY A 157 -5.54 -6.29 -2.75
N HIS A 158 -4.53 -6.12 -3.61
CA HIS A 158 -3.15 -6.41 -3.27
C HIS A 158 -2.74 -5.63 -2.03
N ARG A 159 -2.06 -6.28 -1.07
CA ARG A 159 -1.78 -5.66 0.22
C ARG A 159 -0.46 -6.10 0.82
N ILE A 160 0.11 -5.19 1.59
CA ILE A 160 1.23 -5.42 2.51
C ILE A 160 0.72 -5.10 3.91
N THR A 161 0.93 -6.01 4.85
CA THR A 161 0.54 -5.85 6.26
C THR A 161 1.68 -6.15 7.19
N MET A 162 1.83 -5.35 8.23
CA MET A 162 2.73 -5.58 9.36
C MET A 162 1.93 -5.49 10.64
N ASP A 163 1.99 -6.50 11.49
CA ASP A 163 1.30 -6.54 12.78
C ASP A 163 2.10 -7.37 13.80
N GLY A 164 1.51 -7.63 14.97
CA GLY A 164 2.15 -8.44 16.01
C GLY A 164 2.47 -9.90 15.63
N LYS A 165 1.92 -10.42 14.52
CA LYS A 165 2.20 -11.77 14.01
C LYS A 165 3.35 -11.79 13.00
N GLY A 166 3.63 -10.67 12.34
CA GLY A 166 4.71 -10.58 11.37
C GLY A 166 4.43 -9.64 10.20
N LEU A 167 5.04 -9.94 9.06
CA LEU A 167 4.91 -9.21 7.79
C LEU A 167 4.30 -10.14 6.73
N ALA A 168 3.30 -9.65 6.00
CA ALA A 168 2.70 -10.40 4.89
C ALA A 168 2.49 -9.52 3.65
N LEU A 169 2.73 -10.10 2.46
CA LEU A 169 2.32 -9.60 1.15
C LEU A 169 1.29 -10.57 0.57
N VAL A 170 0.16 -10.07 0.11
CA VAL A 170 -0.92 -10.89 -0.47
C VAL A 170 -1.46 -10.26 -1.75
N ASP A 171 -1.58 -11.05 -2.83
CA ASP A 171 -2.19 -10.60 -4.08
C ASP A 171 -3.70 -10.89 -4.17
N GLU A 172 -4.33 -10.63 -5.33
CA GLU A 172 -5.78 -10.86 -5.51
C GLU A 172 -6.17 -12.35 -5.57
N ARG A 173 -5.19 -13.22 -5.85
CA ARG A 173 -5.40 -14.67 -6.05
C ARG A 173 -4.99 -15.47 -4.82
N ASN A 174 -4.59 -14.82 -3.73
CA ASN A 174 -4.04 -15.42 -2.52
C ASN A 174 -2.66 -16.07 -2.71
N ASN A 175 -1.84 -15.56 -3.63
CA ASN A 175 -0.40 -15.77 -3.55
C ASN A 175 0.15 -14.93 -2.39
N THR A 176 1.04 -15.51 -1.59
CA THR A 176 1.53 -14.90 -0.35
C THR A 176 3.05 -14.92 -0.22
N ILE A 177 3.58 -13.92 0.48
CA ILE A 177 4.93 -13.95 1.08
C ILE A 177 4.75 -13.55 2.54
N VAL A 178 5.19 -14.40 3.46
CA VAL A 178 5.00 -14.22 4.91
C VAL A 178 6.34 -14.35 5.63
N PHE A 179 6.56 -13.47 6.61
CA PHE A 179 7.65 -13.51 7.57
C PHE A 179 7.03 -13.48 8.96
N ASP A 180 7.15 -14.57 9.72
CA ASP A 180 6.50 -14.73 11.02
C ASP A 180 7.41 -15.47 12.02
N GLU A 181 6.84 -15.88 13.15
CA GLU A 181 7.56 -16.63 14.18
C GLU A 181 8.04 -18.00 13.72
N ASP A 182 7.40 -18.60 12.71
CA ASP A 182 7.73 -19.92 12.19
C ASP A 182 8.73 -19.86 11.02
N GLY A 183 9.05 -18.68 10.50
CA GLY A 183 10.10 -18.44 9.51
C GLY A 183 9.67 -17.53 8.35
N ILE A 184 10.09 -17.88 7.14
CA ILE A 184 9.78 -17.16 5.90
C ILE A 184 9.15 -18.14 4.91
N GLU A 185 7.99 -17.79 4.37
CA GLU A 185 7.29 -18.62 3.38
C GLU A 185 6.82 -17.80 2.17
N VAL A 186 7.01 -18.36 0.98
CA VAL A 186 6.37 -17.92 -0.26
C VAL A 186 5.41 -19.03 -0.69
N THR A 187 4.13 -18.72 -0.85
CA THR A 187 3.11 -19.72 -1.20
C THR A 187 2.30 -19.25 -2.39
N ASP A 188 2.15 -20.10 -3.41
CA ASP A 188 1.20 -19.86 -4.49
C ASP A 188 -0.21 -20.30 -4.11
N ALA A 189 -1.21 -19.78 -4.82
CA ALA A 189 -2.61 -20.12 -4.58
C ALA A 189 -2.98 -21.59 -4.84
N THR A 190 -2.09 -22.35 -5.48
CA THR A 190 -2.25 -23.78 -5.81
C THR A 190 -1.58 -24.73 -4.82
N GLY A 191 -0.92 -24.19 -3.79
CA GLY A 191 -0.28 -24.94 -2.72
C GLY A 191 1.20 -25.23 -2.92
N SER A 192 1.85 -24.72 -3.97
CA SER A 192 3.32 -24.79 -4.06
C SER A 192 3.93 -23.76 -3.11
N SER A 193 5.02 -24.12 -2.43
CA SER A 193 5.68 -23.22 -1.49
C SER A 193 7.20 -23.32 -1.48
N ILE A 194 7.82 -22.24 -1.01
CA ILE A 194 9.23 -22.16 -0.62
C ILE A 194 9.24 -21.69 0.83
N ARG A 195 9.83 -22.48 1.72
CA ARG A 195 9.85 -22.18 3.15
C ARG A 195 11.26 -22.25 3.71
N MET A 196 11.61 -21.27 4.55
CA MET A 196 12.87 -21.24 5.29
C MET A 196 12.54 -21.12 6.77
N THR A 197 12.97 -22.11 7.55
CA THR A 197 12.84 -22.14 9.01
C THR A 197 14.21 -22.27 9.66
N ASP A 198 14.25 -22.39 10.99
CA ASP A 198 15.48 -22.72 11.73
C ASP A 198 16.04 -24.12 11.41
N SER A 199 15.17 -25.03 10.95
CA SER A 199 15.45 -26.45 10.80
C SER A 199 15.77 -26.83 9.36
N ALA A 200 15.16 -26.15 8.39
CA ALA A 200 15.32 -26.48 6.98
C ALA A 200 14.98 -25.32 6.03
N VAL A 201 15.50 -25.43 4.80
CA VAL A 201 14.99 -24.74 3.62
C VAL A 201 14.29 -25.77 2.75
N THR A 202 13.01 -25.57 2.45
CA THR A 202 12.19 -26.51 1.68
C THR A 202 11.52 -25.85 0.48
N LEU A 203 11.40 -26.60 -0.61
CA LEU A 203 10.52 -26.31 -1.73
C LEU A 203 9.52 -27.46 -1.84
N VAL A 204 8.24 -27.14 -1.97
CA VAL A 204 7.16 -28.13 -2.11
C VAL A 204 6.30 -27.73 -3.31
N ASP A 205 6.05 -28.66 -4.24
CA ASP A 205 5.08 -28.40 -5.32
C ASP A 205 3.64 -28.74 -4.89
N SER A 206 2.65 -28.33 -5.70
CA SER A 206 1.23 -28.64 -5.48
C SER A 206 0.89 -30.14 -5.45
N ARG A 207 1.83 -31.01 -5.82
CA ARG A 207 1.70 -32.47 -5.75
C ARG A 207 2.50 -33.07 -4.60
N SER A 208 3.06 -32.28 -3.68
CA SER A 208 3.87 -32.75 -2.54
C SER A 208 5.22 -33.38 -2.91
N ASN A 209 5.79 -33.07 -4.09
CA ASN A 209 7.20 -33.32 -4.33
C ASN A 209 8.04 -32.29 -3.57
N THR A 210 9.16 -32.71 -2.98
CA THR A 210 9.95 -31.87 -2.07
C THR A 210 11.42 -31.76 -2.48
N VAL A 211 12.00 -30.59 -2.21
CA VAL A 211 13.46 -30.36 -2.15
C VAL A 211 13.76 -29.79 -0.76
N GLU A 212 14.69 -30.38 -0.02
CA GLU A 212 15.00 -30.01 1.35
C GLU A 212 16.51 -29.87 1.55
N LEU A 213 16.93 -28.80 2.23
CA LEU A 213 18.24 -28.63 2.85
C LEU A 213 18.03 -28.53 4.36
N SER A 214 18.54 -29.48 5.13
CA SER A 214 18.42 -29.52 6.60
C SER A 214 19.70 -30.04 7.25
N ALA A 215 19.69 -30.17 8.58
CA ALA A 215 20.82 -30.75 9.32
C ALA A 215 21.11 -32.21 8.91
N ALA A 216 20.15 -32.92 8.31
CA ALA A 216 20.34 -34.27 7.78
C ALA A 216 21.06 -34.29 6.41
N GLY A 217 21.22 -33.13 5.76
CA GLY A 217 21.84 -32.97 4.45
C GLY A 217 20.89 -32.39 3.40
N ILE A 218 20.97 -32.89 2.17
CA ILE A 218 20.14 -32.45 1.04
C ILE A 218 19.28 -33.61 0.57
N ALA A 219 17.98 -33.39 0.34
CA ALA A 219 17.06 -34.40 -0.14
C ALA A 219 16.13 -33.87 -1.24
N LEU A 220 15.90 -34.69 -2.27
CA LEU A 220 14.82 -34.52 -3.25
C LEU A 220 13.93 -35.75 -3.15
N THR A 221 12.63 -35.57 -2.97
CA THR A 221 11.68 -36.68 -2.78
C THR A 221 10.42 -36.47 -3.61
N ASP A 222 9.97 -37.49 -4.33
CA ASP A 222 8.66 -37.49 -4.98
C ASP A 222 7.59 -38.19 -4.13
N THR A 223 6.33 -38.05 -4.52
CA THR A 223 5.20 -38.69 -3.84
C THR A 223 5.21 -40.22 -3.83
N THR A 224 5.95 -40.85 -4.74
CA THR A 224 6.08 -42.31 -4.79
C THR A 224 7.18 -42.81 -3.85
N GLY A 225 7.94 -41.90 -3.24
CA GLY A 225 9.05 -42.20 -2.34
C GLY A 225 10.37 -42.49 -3.07
N ASN A 226 10.47 -42.15 -4.36
CA ASN A 226 11.76 -42.06 -5.01
C ASN A 226 12.52 -40.86 -4.43
N SER A 227 13.81 -41.02 -4.20
CA SER A 227 14.61 -39.94 -3.63
C SER A 227 16.05 -39.91 -4.11
N PHE A 228 16.61 -38.71 -4.08
CA PHE A 228 18.04 -38.44 -4.12
C PHE A 228 18.43 -37.76 -2.81
N THR A 229 19.31 -38.36 -2.02
CA THR A 229 19.75 -37.79 -0.75
C THR A 229 21.27 -37.72 -0.66
N MET A 230 21.77 -36.66 -0.04
CA MET A 230 23.18 -36.44 0.24
C MET A 230 23.33 -36.09 1.72
N THR A 231 23.85 -37.03 2.50
CA THR A 231 24.08 -36.88 3.94
C THR A 231 25.58 -36.86 4.23
N ASP A 232 25.96 -36.77 5.51
CA ASP A 232 27.35 -36.90 5.96
C ASP A 232 27.97 -38.28 5.67
N SER A 233 27.12 -39.30 5.51
CA SER A 233 27.50 -40.70 5.44
C SER A 233 27.43 -41.26 4.03
N ALA A 234 26.52 -40.76 3.18
CA ALA A 234 26.32 -41.28 1.83
C ALA A 234 25.60 -40.32 0.89
N MET A 235 25.83 -40.50 -0.41
CA MET A 235 24.92 -40.06 -1.48
C MET A 235 24.08 -41.26 -1.92
N THR A 236 22.76 -41.19 -1.79
CA THR A 236 21.85 -42.30 -2.06
C THR A 236 20.83 -41.92 -3.14
N LEU A 237 20.70 -42.77 -4.17
CA LEU A 237 19.54 -42.80 -5.05
C LEU A 237 18.65 -43.96 -4.64
N ARG A 238 17.39 -43.67 -4.32
CA ARG A 238 16.39 -44.68 -3.97
C ARG A 238 15.25 -44.63 -4.96
N ALA A 239 14.94 -45.77 -5.57
CA ALA A 239 13.80 -45.92 -6.45
C ALA A 239 12.82 -46.94 -5.86
N ILE A 240 11.56 -46.54 -5.70
CA ILE A 240 10.43 -47.39 -5.29
C ILE A 240 9.70 -47.94 -6.50
N VAL A 241 9.64 -47.15 -7.57
CA VAL A 241 9.22 -47.58 -8.90
C VAL A 241 10.47 -47.93 -9.73
N PRO A 242 10.33 -48.60 -10.89
CA PRO A 242 11.47 -48.97 -11.71
C PRO A 242 12.39 -47.79 -12.04
N PHE A 243 13.68 -47.92 -11.70
CA PHE A 243 14.73 -46.99 -12.11
C PHE A 243 15.22 -47.36 -13.51
N SER A 244 15.23 -46.39 -14.42
CA SER A 244 15.75 -46.56 -15.77
C SER A 244 16.74 -45.43 -16.08
N ILE A 245 17.88 -45.80 -16.68
CA ILE A 245 18.80 -44.85 -17.32
C ILE A 245 18.62 -45.04 -18.82
N ASP A 246 17.90 -44.12 -19.48
CA ASP A 246 17.75 -44.11 -20.93
C ASP A 246 18.83 -43.23 -21.56
N ALA A 247 19.81 -43.88 -22.20
CA ALA A 247 20.91 -43.24 -22.91
C ALA A 247 20.88 -43.57 -24.42
N SER A 248 19.68 -43.48 -25.02
CA SER A 248 19.47 -43.80 -26.44
C SER A 248 20.44 -43.06 -27.37
N GLY A 249 21.42 -43.80 -27.90
CA GLY A 249 22.43 -43.31 -28.83
C GLY A 249 23.70 -42.71 -28.19
N GLN A 250 23.90 -42.83 -26.87
CA GLN A 250 25.03 -42.22 -26.15
C GLN A 250 25.77 -43.25 -25.27
N THR A 251 27.06 -43.03 -25.03
CA THR A 251 27.84 -43.86 -24.10
C THR A 251 27.53 -43.47 -22.65
N VAL A 252 27.15 -44.44 -21.82
CA VAL A 252 27.12 -44.30 -20.36
C VAL A 252 28.44 -44.83 -19.81
N THR A 253 29.24 -43.98 -19.17
CA THR A 253 30.51 -44.40 -18.56
C THR A 253 30.39 -44.30 -17.04
N ILE A 254 30.59 -45.42 -16.34
CA ILE A 254 30.74 -45.46 -14.88
C ILE A 254 32.22 -45.67 -14.59
N ILE A 255 32.88 -44.67 -13.99
CA ILE A 255 34.29 -44.75 -13.58
C ILE A 255 34.31 -44.86 -12.07
N ALA A 256 34.76 -46.01 -11.55
CA ALA A 256 34.83 -46.26 -10.11
C ALA A 256 35.97 -47.24 -9.79
N ASP A 257 36.58 -47.07 -8.61
CA ASP A 257 37.59 -47.98 -8.07
C ASP A 257 36.99 -49.32 -7.61
N GLY A 258 35.66 -49.41 -7.47
CA GLY A 258 34.90 -50.64 -7.22
C GLY A 258 33.38 -50.42 -7.36
N ILE A 259 32.68 -51.39 -7.95
CA ILE A 259 31.21 -51.38 -8.10
C ILE A 259 30.68 -52.74 -7.63
N ASP A 260 29.97 -52.74 -6.50
CA ASP A 260 29.37 -53.96 -5.93
C ASP A 260 27.85 -53.88 -6.08
N LEU A 261 27.30 -54.58 -7.09
CA LEU A 261 25.87 -54.67 -7.34
C LEU A 261 25.32 -55.91 -6.64
N LYS A 262 24.64 -55.73 -5.50
CA LYS A 262 23.90 -56.80 -4.84
C LYS A 262 22.42 -56.70 -5.19
N LYS A 263 21.90 -57.77 -5.78
CA LYS A 263 20.47 -57.94 -5.99
C LYS A 263 19.81 -58.28 -4.64
N GLY A 264 18.64 -57.69 -4.38
CA GLY A 264 17.66 -58.27 -3.46
C GLY A 264 17.05 -59.53 -4.07
#